data_AF-A0A0H5QJ76-F1
#
_entry.id   AF-A0A0H5QJ76-F1
#
_cell.length_a   1.000
_cell.length_b   1.000
_cell.length_c   1.000
_cell.angle_alpha   90.00
_cell.angle_beta   90.00
_cell.angle_gamma   90.00
#
_symmetry.space_group_name_H-M   'P 1'
#
loop_
_entity.id
_entity.type
_entity.pdbx_description
1 polymer ?
#
loop_
_entity_poly.entity_id
_entity_poly.type
_entity_poly.pdbx_seq_one_letter_code
_entity_poly.pdbx_strand_id
1 'polypeptide(L)'
;MTHDLPLICSSIADAIINDDPSLLVQTFKVDRHQFLSAFPQCFSHTGLDTNQVRFPSKILAELSSLGLWDLCLLLLHQYPCHRRVSISFSTAVSAAVDQQWQLIHLFLDRDYIPPNIGNNALLRVALVSNNPVMVTRLLSYDAVHRSISSSSPCMVKCLFRICQNGCIDSLRIVMEKSLVNPAIYRYRAVIIAAQYGHEHLVSILLPQLLPLPVSQTISCGMTSLITAVRLALTHGHFGVAHRLLLIIGPDILSRTWLSYMITIAVTTKDCNEGAGDIVSLFVSMCGHSRPSLIQVF
;
A
#
# COMPACT_ATOMS: atom_id res chain seq x y z
N MET A 1 46.16 -12.29 0.37
CA MET A 1 46.08 -13.59 1.07
C MET A 1 45.17 -14.46 0.24
N THR A 2 45.70 -15.55 -0.32
CA THR A 2 44.92 -16.52 -1.11
C THR A 2 44.11 -17.36 -0.13
N HIS A 3 42.85 -17.02 0.10
CA HIS A 3 41.94 -17.95 0.75
C HIS A 3 41.78 -19.15 -0.17
N ASP A 4 41.95 -20.37 0.36
CA ASP A 4 41.88 -21.59 -0.42
C ASP A 4 40.51 -21.67 -1.12
N LEU A 5 40.52 -21.63 -2.46
CA LEU A 5 39.32 -21.68 -3.31
C LEU A 5 38.31 -22.77 -2.88
N PRO A 6 38.72 -23.98 -2.43
CA PRO A 6 37.80 -25.00 -1.92
C PRO A 6 37.03 -24.59 -0.66
N LEU A 7 37.65 -23.85 0.27
CA LEU A 7 37.01 -23.38 1.50
C LEU A 7 35.97 -22.29 1.22
N ILE A 8 36.25 -21.42 0.24
CA ILE A 8 35.28 -20.43 -0.23
C ILE A 8 34.10 -21.15 -0.88
N CYS A 9 34.36 -22.15 -1.74
CA CYS A 9 33.31 -22.93 -2.38
C CYS A 9 32.41 -23.65 -1.38
N SER A 10 32.97 -24.25 -0.32
CA SER A 10 32.16 -24.90 0.72
C SER A 10 31.34 -23.89 1.51
N SER A 11 31.90 -22.74 1.88
CA SER A 11 31.17 -21.70 2.61
C SER A 11 30.01 -21.10 1.79
N ILE A 12 30.21 -20.86 0.50
CA ILE A 12 29.15 -20.42 -0.41
C ILE A 12 28.08 -21.50 -0.54
N ALA A 13 28.47 -22.77 -0.69
CA ALA A 13 27.54 -23.88 -0.77
C ALA A 13 26.68 -24.04 0.49
N ASP A 14 27.29 -23.97 1.68
CA ASP A 14 26.58 -24.03 2.95
C ASP A 14 25.61 -22.86 3.14
N ALA A 15 26.00 -21.65 2.73
CA ALA A 15 25.12 -20.49 2.76
C ALA A 15 23.88 -20.70 1.88
N ILE A 16 24.07 -21.23 0.66
CA ILE A 16 23.00 -21.54 -0.29
C ILE A 16 22.08 -22.65 0.24
N ILE A 17 22.63 -23.74 0.79
CA ILE A 17 21.87 -24.86 1.36
C ILE A 17 20.98 -24.39 2.51
N ASN A 18 21.51 -23.53 3.37
CA ASN A 18 20.80 -23.04 4.54
C ASN A 18 19.92 -21.80 4.28
N ASP A 19 19.88 -21.30 3.04
CA ASP A 19 19.23 -20.02 2.67
C ASP A 19 19.69 -18.87 3.61
N ASP A 20 20.99 -18.84 3.93
CA ASP A 20 21.62 -17.86 4.83
C ASP A 20 22.32 -16.74 4.03
N PRO A 21 21.75 -15.52 4.02
CA PRO A 21 22.34 -14.41 3.30
C PRO A 21 23.62 -13.85 3.94
N SER A 22 23.81 -14.02 5.25
CA SER A 22 24.86 -13.32 6.00
C SER A 22 26.27 -13.74 5.55
N LEU A 23 26.50 -15.05 5.48
CA LEU A 23 27.74 -15.66 5.00
C LEU A 23 28.00 -15.33 3.52
N LEU A 24 26.95 -15.37 2.69
CA LEU A 24 27.09 -15.12 1.25
C LEU A 24 27.42 -13.65 0.94
N VAL A 25 26.80 -12.71 1.66
CA VAL A 25 27.07 -11.27 1.53
C VAL A 25 28.44 -10.93 2.10
N GLN A 26 28.84 -11.52 3.23
CA GLN A 26 30.15 -11.29 3.83
C GLN A 26 31.27 -11.76 2.90
N THR A 27 31.17 -12.98 2.36
CA THR A 27 32.15 -13.52 1.41
C THR A 27 32.24 -12.68 0.13
N PHE A 28 31.10 -12.22 -0.39
CA PHE A 28 31.08 -11.32 -1.55
C PHE A 28 31.74 -9.95 -1.28
N LYS A 29 31.48 -9.36 -0.10
CA LYS A 29 32.03 -8.04 0.27
C LYS A 29 33.53 -8.07 0.53
N VAL A 30 34.05 -9.17 1.06
CA VAL A 30 35.48 -9.31 1.39
C VAL A 30 36.34 -9.45 0.14
N ASP A 31 35.96 -10.32 -0.80
CA ASP A 31 36.80 -10.62 -1.96
C ASP A 31 35.98 -10.95 -3.23
N ARG A 32 35.40 -9.91 -3.84
CA ARG A 32 34.52 -10.01 -5.01
C ARG A 32 35.11 -10.85 -6.16
N HIS A 33 36.41 -10.69 -6.43
CA HIS A 33 37.05 -11.38 -7.56
C HIS A 33 37.18 -12.89 -7.31
N GLN A 34 37.57 -13.29 -6.10
CA GLN A 34 37.62 -14.71 -5.73
C GLN A 34 36.20 -15.30 -5.67
N PHE A 35 35.24 -14.57 -5.11
CA PHE A 35 33.84 -14.99 -5.08
C PHE A 35 33.30 -15.29 -6.48
N LEU A 36 33.46 -14.37 -7.45
CA LEU A 36 32.96 -14.58 -8.81
C LEU A 36 33.65 -15.75 -9.53
N SER A 37 34.90 -16.07 -9.19
CA SER A 37 35.60 -17.24 -9.72
C SER A 37 35.16 -18.56 -9.07
N ALA A 38 34.86 -18.53 -7.77
CA ALA A 38 34.47 -19.70 -6.97
C ALA A 38 32.97 -20.03 -7.12
N PHE A 39 32.11 -19.03 -7.27
CA PHE A 39 30.65 -19.18 -7.27
C PHE A 39 30.13 -20.17 -8.32
N PRO A 40 30.54 -20.12 -9.60
CA PRO A 40 30.12 -21.13 -10.59
C PRO A 40 30.67 -22.53 -10.28
N GLN A 41 31.87 -22.61 -9.70
CA GLN A 41 32.52 -23.87 -9.33
C GLN A 41 31.85 -24.56 -8.14
N CYS A 42 31.10 -23.83 -7.31
CA CYS A 42 30.34 -24.40 -6.19
C CYS A 42 29.32 -25.44 -6.71
N PHE A 43 28.64 -25.13 -7.81
CA PHE A 43 27.61 -26.00 -8.39
C PHE A 43 28.21 -27.25 -9.08
N SER A 44 29.47 -27.19 -9.51
CA SER A 44 30.15 -28.34 -10.14
C SER A 44 30.93 -29.20 -9.15
N HIS A 45 31.60 -28.61 -8.16
CA HIS A 45 32.52 -29.33 -7.26
C HIS A 45 31.87 -29.91 -6.00
N THR A 46 30.79 -29.31 -5.49
CA THR A 46 30.18 -29.76 -4.22
C THR A 46 29.04 -30.76 -4.40
N GLY A 47 28.67 -31.07 -5.64
CA GLY A 47 27.51 -31.93 -5.92
C GLY A 47 26.20 -31.32 -5.44
N LEU A 48 26.14 -29.98 -5.36
CA LEU A 48 24.95 -29.19 -5.02
C LEU A 48 23.82 -29.50 -6.02
N ASP A 49 23.02 -30.50 -5.67
CA ASP A 49 21.93 -30.99 -6.49
C ASP A 49 20.80 -29.97 -6.39
N THR A 50 20.75 -29.01 -7.33
CA THR A 50 19.80 -27.87 -7.32
C THR A 50 18.33 -28.29 -7.32
N ASN A 51 18.05 -29.57 -7.54
CA ASN A 51 16.73 -30.19 -7.45
C ASN A 51 16.29 -30.51 -6.00
N GLN A 52 17.24 -30.65 -5.07
CA GLN A 52 16.97 -30.94 -3.66
C GLN A 52 17.09 -29.70 -2.76
N VAL A 53 17.78 -28.67 -3.23
CA VAL A 53 17.99 -27.44 -2.46
C VAL A 53 16.76 -26.53 -2.57
N ARG A 54 16.34 -25.99 -1.42
CA ARG A 54 15.25 -25.02 -1.32
C ARG A 54 15.57 -23.78 -2.16
N PHE A 55 14.56 -23.16 -2.75
CA PHE A 55 14.74 -21.89 -3.45
C PHE A 55 15.40 -20.86 -2.49
N PRO A 56 16.50 -20.19 -2.88
CA PRO A 56 17.28 -19.28 -2.02
C PRO A 56 16.56 -17.93 -1.87
N SER A 57 15.41 -18.01 -1.22
CA SER A 57 14.39 -16.97 -1.20
C SER A 57 14.79 -15.80 -0.28
N LYS A 58 15.46 -16.09 0.85
CA LYS A 58 16.00 -15.08 1.77
C LYS A 58 17.24 -14.43 1.20
N ILE A 59 18.11 -15.23 0.58
CA ILE A 59 19.30 -14.71 -0.10
C ILE A 59 18.92 -13.71 -1.18
N LEU A 60 17.95 -14.05 -2.05
CA LEU A 60 17.50 -13.13 -3.09
C LEU A 60 16.86 -11.85 -2.53
N ALA A 61 16.12 -11.95 -1.43
CA ALA A 61 15.54 -10.78 -0.78
C ALA A 61 16.63 -9.85 -0.20
N GLU A 62 17.64 -10.40 0.47
CA GLU A 62 18.75 -9.61 1.02
C GLU A 62 19.64 -9.03 -0.09
N LEU A 63 19.94 -9.80 -1.13
CA LEU A 63 20.71 -9.29 -2.26
C LEU A 63 19.96 -8.17 -3.00
N SER A 64 18.63 -8.29 -3.11
CA SER A 64 17.78 -7.24 -3.64
C SER A 64 17.77 -5.99 -2.76
N SER A 65 17.72 -6.13 -1.43
CA SER A 65 17.74 -4.97 -0.51
C SER A 65 19.08 -4.23 -0.57
N LEU A 66 20.18 -4.97 -0.79
CA LEU A 66 21.52 -4.44 -0.98
C LEU A 66 21.80 -3.92 -2.39
N GLY A 67 20.86 -4.08 -3.34
CA GLY A 67 21.01 -3.66 -4.74
C GLY A 67 22.00 -4.49 -5.56
N LEU A 68 22.38 -5.69 -5.09
CA LEU A 68 23.35 -6.58 -5.73
C LEU A 68 22.70 -7.44 -6.84
N TRP A 69 22.10 -6.78 -7.82
CA TRP A 69 21.31 -7.43 -8.89
C TRP A 69 22.12 -8.40 -9.75
N ASP A 70 23.40 -8.12 -9.98
CA ASP A 70 24.28 -9.02 -10.73
C ASP A 70 24.38 -10.39 -10.06
N LEU A 71 24.43 -10.41 -8.72
CA LEU A 71 24.47 -11.67 -7.96
C LEU A 71 23.12 -12.36 -7.93
N CYS A 72 22.02 -11.61 -7.83
CA CYS A 72 20.68 -12.19 -7.97
C CYS A 72 20.56 -12.93 -9.31
N LEU A 73 20.97 -12.28 -10.40
CA LEU A 73 20.93 -12.86 -11.75
C LEU A 73 21.87 -14.05 -11.90
N LEU A 74 23.10 -13.95 -11.39
CA LEU A 74 24.06 -15.07 -11.40
C LEU A 74 23.52 -16.28 -10.64
N LEU A 75 22.97 -16.05 -9.43
CA LEU A 75 22.41 -17.10 -8.60
C LEU A 75 21.20 -17.76 -9.29
N LEU A 76 20.32 -16.97 -9.91
CA LEU A 76 19.18 -17.49 -10.66
C LEU A 76 19.56 -18.18 -11.97
N HIS A 77 20.65 -17.78 -12.62
CA HIS A 77 21.15 -18.44 -13.83
C HIS A 77 21.76 -19.81 -13.52
N GLN A 78 22.44 -19.93 -12.37
CA GLN A 78 23.08 -21.19 -11.93
C GLN A 78 22.10 -22.17 -11.30
N TYR A 79 20.93 -21.71 -10.86
CA TYR A 79 19.79 -22.56 -10.54
C TYR A 79 18.98 -22.84 -11.82
N PRO A 80 19.12 -24.02 -12.47
CA PRO A 80 18.26 -24.40 -13.59
C PRO A 80 16.85 -24.72 -13.08
N CYS A 81 16.13 -23.71 -12.58
CA CYS A 81 14.74 -23.82 -12.15
C CYS A 81 13.83 -23.80 -13.37
N HIS A 82 13.98 -24.78 -14.26
CA HIS A 82 12.94 -25.07 -15.23
C HIS A 82 11.77 -25.77 -14.52
N ARG A 83 10.71 -25.00 -14.28
CA ARG A 83 9.31 -25.42 -14.03
C ARG A 83 8.89 -26.00 -12.67
N ARG A 84 9.77 -26.32 -11.72
CA ARG A 84 9.31 -27.06 -10.50
C ARG A 84 9.34 -26.33 -9.17
N VAL A 85 10.02 -25.18 -9.06
CA VAL A 85 10.15 -24.51 -7.76
C VAL A 85 9.28 -23.27 -7.74
N SER A 86 8.04 -23.43 -7.28
CA SER A 86 7.19 -22.30 -6.91
C SER A 86 7.81 -21.62 -5.70
N ILE A 87 8.06 -20.31 -5.80
CA ILE A 87 8.48 -19.53 -4.63
C ILE A 87 7.35 -19.59 -3.61
N SER A 88 7.70 -19.62 -2.33
CA SER A 88 6.71 -19.61 -1.27
C SER A 88 5.89 -18.32 -1.31
N PHE A 89 4.59 -18.43 -1.05
CA PHE A 89 3.70 -17.28 -0.93
C PHE A 89 4.24 -16.23 0.06
N SER A 90 4.80 -16.68 1.20
CA SER A 90 5.35 -15.78 2.21
C SER A 90 6.55 -14.98 1.71
N THR A 91 7.47 -15.59 0.95
CA THR A 91 8.62 -14.86 0.40
C THR A 91 8.17 -13.83 -0.62
N ALA A 92 7.26 -14.21 -1.52
CA ALA A 92 6.71 -13.32 -2.54
C ALA A 92 6.06 -12.07 -1.93
N VAL A 93 5.27 -12.26 -0.88
CA VAL A 93 4.59 -11.15 -0.19
C VAL A 93 5.59 -10.32 0.62
N SER A 94 6.57 -10.93 1.29
CA SER A 94 7.61 -10.17 2.02
C SER A 94 8.37 -9.24 1.07
N ALA A 95 8.87 -9.77 -0.05
CA ALA A 95 9.58 -8.97 -1.04
C ALA A 95 8.71 -7.83 -1.59
N ALA A 96 7.41 -8.05 -1.79
CA ALA A 96 6.49 -7.00 -2.19
C ALA A 96 6.26 -5.94 -1.11
N VAL A 97 6.17 -6.33 0.17
CA VAL A 97 6.04 -5.40 1.31
C VAL A 97 7.30 -4.55 1.46
N ASP A 98 8.46 -5.15 1.25
CA ASP A 98 9.78 -4.49 1.25
C ASP A 98 10.04 -3.69 -0.04
N GLN A 99 9.04 -3.60 -0.93
CA GLN A 99 9.08 -2.84 -2.19
C GLN A 99 10.18 -3.27 -3.17
N GLN A 100 10.56 -4.55 -3.13
CA GLN A 100 11.54 -5.16 -4.03
C GLN A 100 10.92 -5.50 -5.39
N TRP A 101 10.36 -4.49 -6.06
CA TRP A 101 9.55 -4.67 -7.27
C TRP A 101 10.33 -5.26 -8.45
N GLN A 102 11.63 -4.96 -8.55
CA GLN A 102 12.52 -5.57 -9.54
C GLN A 102 12.64 -7.09 -9.35
N LEU A 103 12.66 -7.56 -8.10
CA LEU A 103 12.70 -8.99 -7.78
C LEU A 103 11.36 -9.65 -8.16
N ILE A 104 10.24 -8.99 -7.84
CA ILE A 104 8.91 -9.44 -8.24
C ILE A 104 8.76 -9.49 -9.76
N HIS A 105 9.28 -8.49 -10.50
CA HIS A 105 9.29 -8.50 -11.96
C HIS A 105 10.00 -9.74 -12.50
N LEU A 106 11.20 -10.03 -11.98
CA LEU A 106 11.94 -11.22 -12.37
C LEU A 106 11.15 -12.49 -12.07
N PHE A 107 10.54 -12.59 -10.89
CA PHE A 107 9.77 -13.77 -10.51
C PHE A 107 8.54 -13.98 -11.41
N LEU A 108 7.91 -12.91 -11.88
CA LEU A 108 6.82 -12.97 -12.83
C LEU A 108 7.29 -13.32 -14.25
N ASP A 109 8.44 -12.77 -14.69
CA ASP A 109 9.01 -13.05 -16.03
C ASP A 109 9.50 -14.50 -16.19
N ARG A 110 9.87 -15.15 -15.08
CA ARG A 110 10.36 -16.53 -15.05
C ARG A 110 9.29 -17.54 -14.61
N ASP A 111 8.04 -17.12 -14.46
CA ASP A 111 6.92 -17.95 -13.98
C ASP A 111 7.16 -18.63 -12.62
N TYR A 112 8.01 -18.04 -11.75
CA TYR A 112 8.29 -18.59 -10.42
C TYR A 112 7.14 -18.38 -9.44
N ILE A 113 6.28 -17.40 -9.70
CA ILE A 113 5.11 -17.06 -8.90
C ILE A 113 3.92 -16.86 -9.83
N PRO A 114 2.77 -17.50 -9.55
CA PRO A 114 1.54 -17.16 -10.26
C PRO A 114 1.09 -15.73 -9.86
N PRO A 115 0.67 -14.87 -10.81
CA PRO A 115 0.36 -13.47 -10.51
C PRO A 115 -0.85 -13.30 -9.56
N ASN A 116 -1.73 -14.30 -9.48
CA ASN A 116 -2.90 -14.30 -8.59
C ASN A 116 -2.64 -14.97 -7.22
N ILE A 117 -1.37 -15.19 -6.85
CA ILE A 117 -0.99 -15.88 -5.61
C ILE A 117 -1.67 -15.27 -4.37
N GLY A 118 -2.16 -16.14 -3.48
CA GLY A 118 -2.81 -15.75 -2.23
C GLY A 118 -4.00 -14.80 -2.41
N ASN A 119 -4.83 -15.07 -3.42
CA ASN A 119 -5.97 -14.25 -3.80
C ASN A 119 -5.54 -12.81 -4.13
N ASN A 120 -4.70 -12.68 -5.16
CA ASN A 120 -4.16 -11.41 -5.65
C ASN A 120 -3.43 -10.61 -4.55
N ALA A 121 -2.66 -11.29 -3.68
CA ALA A 121 -1.94 -10.62 -2.60
C ALA A 121 -0.92 -9.60 -3.12
N LEU A 122 -0.18 -9.95 -4.18
CA LEU A 122 0.78 -9.04 -4.83
C LEU A 122 0.09 -7.76 -5.32
N LEU A 123 -1.09 -7.89 -5.94
CA LEU A 123 -1.88 -6.74 -6.38
C LEU A 123 -2.28 -5.85 -5.20
N ARG A 124 -2.75 -6.45 -4.10
CA ARG A 124 -3.14 -5.70 -2.90
C ARG A 124 -1.96 -4.95 -2.28
N VAL A 125 -0.76 -5.54 -2.24
CA VAL A 125 0.44 -4.87 -1.72
C VAL A 125 0.92 -3.76 -2.66
N ALA A 126 0.90 -4.00 -3.98
CA ALA A 126 1.24 -2.98 -4.98
C ALA A 126 0.30 -1.77 -4.93
N LEU A 127 -1.00 -1.99 -4.70
CA LEU A 127 -1.97 -0.93 -4.50
C LEU A 127 -1.68 -0.12 -3.22
N VAL A 128 -1.40 -0.78 -2.11
CA VAL A 128 -1.17 -0.14 -0.79
C VAL A 128 0.16 0.60 -0.71
N SER A 129 1.11 0.26 -1.56
CA SER A 129 2.42 0.93 -1.69
C SER A 129 2.43 2.06 -2.72
N ASN A 130 1.28 2.36 -3.36
CA ASN A 130 1.16 3.32 -4.45
C ASN A 130 2.12 3.07 -5.63
N ASN A 131 2.26 1.80 -6.05
CA ASN A 131 3.06 1.45 -7.23
C ASN A 131 2.17 1.19 -8.46
N PRO A 132 1.81 2.21 -9.26
CA PRO A 132 0.94 2.05 -10.42
C PRO A 132 1.56 1.16 -11.51
N VAL A 133 2.89 1.14 -11.66
CA VAL A 133 3.59 0.32 -12.66
C VAL A 133 3.38 -1.16 -12.37
N MET A 134 3.56 -1.57 -11.12
CA MET A 134 3.33 -2.97 -10.74
C MET A 134 1.84 -3.33 -10.79
N VAL A 135 0.95 -2.40 -10.39
CA VAL A 135 -0.50 -2.63 -10.45
C VAL A 135 -0.96 -2.86 -11.89
N THR A 136 -0.57 -1.99 -12.83
CA THR A 136 -0.93 -2.13 -14.25
C THR A 136 -0.41 -3.42 -14.85
N ARG A 137 0.83 -3.81 -14.52
CA ARG A 137 1.40 -5.08 -14.94
C ARG A 137 0.66 -6.29 -14.35
N LEU A 138 0.33 -6.29 -13.06
CA LEU A 138 -0.42 -7.40 -12.46
C LEU A 138 -1.83 -7.52 -13.06
N LEU A 139 -2.47 -6.39 -13.38
CA LEU A 139 -3.75 -6.36 -14.06
C LEU A 139 -3.66 -6.80 -15.54
N SER A 140 -2.49 -6.87 -16.16
CA SER A 140 -2.41 -7.42 -17.54
C SER A 140 -2.55 -8.95 -17.59
N TYR A 141 -2.54 -9.63 -16.45
CA TYR A 141 -2.69 -11.09 -16.38
C TYR A 141 -4.17 -11.48 -16.19
N ASP A 142 -4.70 -12.29 -17.11
CA ASP A 142 -6.09 -12.80 -17.03
C ASP A 142 -6.38 -13.57 -15.73
N ALA A 143 -5.37 -14.26 -15.19
CA ALA A 143 -5.48 -15.00 -13.93
C ALA A 143 -5.84 -14.09 -12.75
N VAL A 144 -5.38 -12.84 -12.75
CA VAL A 144 -5.68 -11.84 -11.71
C VAL A 144 -7.14 -11.40 -11.83
N HIS A 145 -7.60 -11.11 -13.05
CA HIS A 145 -8.99 -10.73 -13.33
C HIS A 145 -10.00 -11.78 -12.90
N ARG A 146 -9.76 -13.07 -13.20
CA ARG A 146 -10.65 -14.17 -12.80
C ARG A 146 -10.81 -14.30 -11.28
N SER A 147 -9.81 -13.86 -10.52
CA SER A 147 -9.81 -13.94 -9.05
C SER A 147 -10.36 -12.67 -8.37
N ILE A 148 -10.62 -11.59 -9.11
CA ILE A 148 -11.18 -10.36 -8.55
C ILE A 148 -12.70 -10.51 -8.38
N SER A 149 -13.16 -10.29 -7.15
CA SER A 149 -14.57 -10.04 -6.85
C SER A 149 -14.69 -8.65 -6.23
N SER A 150 -15.59 -7.83 -6.78
CA SER A 150 -15.83 -6.45 -6.34
C SER A 150 -16.35 -6.35 -4.90
N SER A 151 -16.90 -7.45 -4.36
CA SER A 151 -17.36 -7.59 -2.98
C SER A 151 -16.37 -8.37 -2.09
N SER A 152 -15.18 -8.70 -2.59
CA SER A 152 -14.17 -9.44 -1.82
C SER A 152 -13.75 -8.67 -0.56
N PRO A 153 -13.87 -9.27 0.64
CA PRO A 153 -13.44 -8.63 1.89
C PRO A 153 -11.96 -8.19 1.86
N CYS A 154 -11.12 -8.92 1.14
CA CYS A 154 -9.69 -8.59 0.99
C CYS A 154 -9.46 -7.31 0.18
N MET A 155 -10.27 -7.08 -0.86
CA MET A 155 -10.17 -5.89 -1.69
C MET A 155 -10.79 -4.67 -1.02
N VAL A 156 -11.87 -4.84 -0.25
CA VAL A 156 -12.42 -3.75 0.58
C VAL A 156 -11.42 -3.30 1.65
N LYS A 157 -10.76 -4.25 2.33
CA LYS A 157 -9.66 -3.93 3.25
C LYS A 157 -8.51 -3.22 2.54
N CYS A 158 -8.21 -3.59 1.30
CA CYS A 158 -7.21 -2.91 0.48
C CYS A 158 -7.60 -1.46 0.19
N LEU A 159 -8.85 -1.19 -0.20
CA LEU A 159 -9.38 0.16 -0.38
C LEU A 159 -9.21 1.02 0.88
N PHE A 160 -9.52 0.48 2.05
CA PHE A 160 -9.32 1.20 3.31
C PHE A 160 -7.86 1.50 3.60
N ARG A 161 -6.95 0.59 3.26
CA ARG A 161 -5.51 0.79 3.44
C ARG A 161 -4.94 1.81 2.44
N ILE A 162 -5.43 1.83 1.21
CA ILE A 162 -5.16 2.89 0.21
C ILE A 162 -5.59 4.26 0.76
N CYS A 163 -6.79 4.33 1.34
CA CYS A 163 -7.33 5.55 1.95
C CYS A 163 -6.52 6.02 3.16
N GLN A 164 -6.02 5.08 3.96
CA GLN A 164 -5.17 5.36 5.12
C GLN A 164 -3.79 5.90 4.69
N ASN A 165 -3.19 5.31 3.66
CA ASN A 165 -1.84 5.63 3.21
C ASN A 165 -1.75 6.83 2.23
N GLY A 166 -2.88 7.31 1.70
CA GLY A 166 -2.86 8.43 0.76
C GLY A 166 -2.52 8.02 -0.69
N CYS A 167 -2.73 6.76 -1.08
CA CYS A 167 -2.29 6.24 -2.38
C CYS A 167 -3.23 6.69 -3.53
N ILE A 168 -3.04 7.91 -4.05
CA ILE A 168 -3.90 8.53 -5.07
C ILE A 168 -3.93 7.74 -6.38
N ASP A 169 -2.77 7.35 -6.90
CA ASP A 169 -2.68 6.67 -8.20
C ASP A 169 -3.32 5.29 -8.14
N SER A 170 -3.06 4.55 -7.06
CA SER A 170 -3.73 3.28 -6.79
C SER A 170 -5.24 3.44 -6.67
N LEU A 171 -5.73 4.49 -5.99
CA LEU A 171 -7.18 4.73 -5.89
C LEU A 171 -7.79 4.97 -7.27
N ARG A 172 -7.15 5.77 -8.13
CA ARG A 172 -7.62 6.01 -9.50
C ARG A 172 -7.73 4.71 -10.29
N ILE A 173 -6.71 3.86 -10.25
CA ILE A 173 -6.74 2.56 -10.93
C ILE A 173 -7.87 1.66 -10.40
N VAL A 174 -8.06 1.60 -9.07
CA VAL A 174 -9.13 0.81 -8.46
C VAL A 174 -10.51 1.27 -8.93
N MET A 175 -10.72 2.59 -9.05
CA MET A 175 -11.98 3.17 -9.54
C MET A 175 -12.17 2.95 -11.04
N GLU A 176 -11.18 3.28 -11.87
CA GLU A 176 -11.23 3.13 -13.33
C GLU A 176 -11.48 1.67 -13.77
N LYS A 177 -10.85 0.72 -13.07
CA LYS A 177 -10.99 -0.71 -13.35
C LYS A 177 -12.13 -1.36 -12.57
N SER A 178 -12.90 -0.59 -11.79
CA SER A 178 -14.03 -1.07 -10.98
C SER A 178 -13.68 -2.29 -10.10
N LEU A 179 -12.47 -2.32 -9.54
CA LEU A 179 -11.97 -3.48 -8.78
C LEU A 179 -12.71 -3.67 -7.46
N VAL A 180 -13.26 -2.59 -6.91
CA VAL A 180 -14.04 -2.54 -5.66
C VAL A 180 -15.12 -1.49 -5.82
N ASN A 181 -16.32 -1.77 -5.33
CA ASN A 181 -17.33 -0.73 -5.20
C ASN A 181 -17.01 0.14 -3.96
N PRO A 182 -16.68 1.44 -4.13
CA PRO A 182 -16.31 2.31 -3.02
C PRO A 182 -17.46 2.62 -2.05
N ALA A 183 -18.71 2.38 -2.46
CA ALA A 183 -19.89 2.50 -1.61
C ALA A 183 -20.11 1.26 -0.72
N ILE A 184 -19.27 0.23 -0.83
CA ILE A 184 -19.28 -0.90 0.10
C ILE A 184 -18.89 -0.36 1.49
N TYR A 185 -19.83 -0.45 2.42
CA TYR A 185 -19.82 0.21 3.74
C TYR A 185 -19.99 1.74 3.72
N ARG A 186 -20.72 2.27 2.73
CA ARG A 186 -21.09 3.69 2.63
C ARG A 186 -19.84 4.56 2.71
N TYR A 187 -19.84 5.57 3.58
CA TYR A 187 -18.77 6.57 3.70
C TYR A 187 -17.52 6.10 4.43
N ARG A 188 -17.33 4.80 4.69
CA ARG A 188 -16.18 4.31 5.48
C ARG A 188 -14.83 4.66 4.86
N ALA A 189 -14.70 4.56 3.54
CA ALA A 189 -13.48 4.95 2.82
C ALA A 189 -13.19 6.46 2.97
N VAL A 190 -14.24 7.29 2.85
CA VAL A 190 -14.15 8.76 3.05
C VAL A 190 -13.77 9.10 4.49
N ILE A 191 -14.35 8.43 5.48
CA ILE A 191 -14.01 8.62 6.90
C ILE A 191 -12.52 8.34 7.13
N ILE A 192 -11.99 7.26 6.57
CA ILE A 192 -10.58 6.92 6.73
C ILE A 192 -9.70 7.97 6.05
N ALA A 193 -9.99 8.32 4.79
CA ALA A 193 -9.22 9.36 4.10
C ALA A 193 -9.24 10.70 4.86
N ALA A 194 -10.38 11.07 5.45
CA ALA A 194 -10.52 12.29 6.23
C ALA A 194 -9.79 12.25 7.57
N GLN A 195 -9.81 11.12 8.26
CA GLN A 195 -9.08 10.91 9.50
C GLN A 195 -7.56 11.08 9.32
N TYR A 196 -7.01 10.71 8.16
CA TYR A 196 -5.59 10.82 7.84
C TYR A 196 -5.24 12.05 6.98
N GLY A 197 -6.19 12.95 6.74
CA GLY A 197 -5.93 14.23 6.07
C GLY A 197 -5.77 14.19 4.55
N HIS A 198 -6.18 13.09 3.90
CA HIS A 198 -5.98 12.89 2.46
C HIS A 198 -7.07 13.56 1.62
N GLU A 199 -7.02 14.88 1.48
CA GLU A 199 -8.02 15.71 0.78
C GLU A 199 -8.30 15.27 -0.67
N HIS A 200 -7.25 14.92 -1.42
CA HIS A 200 -7.40 14.46 -2.80
C HIS A 200 -8.19 13.15 -2.90
N LEU A 201 -7.99 12.22 -1.96
CA LEU A 201 -8.75 10.97 -1.94
C LEU A 201 -10.22 11.22 -1.62
N VAL A 202 -10.51 12.12 -0.68
CA VAL A 202 -11.88 12.53 -0.35
C VAL A 202 -12.57 13.11 -1.60
N SER A 203 -11.86 13.93 -2.37
CA SER A 203 -12.37 14.52 -3.62
C SER A 203 -12.67 13.48 -4.71
N ILE A 204 -11.90 12.40 -4.77
CA ILE A 204 -12.13 11.29 -5.73
C ILE A 204 -13.27 10.39 -5.27
N LEU A 205 -13.35 10.09 -3.97
CA LEU A 205 -14.32 9.15 -3.41
C LEU A 205 -15.73 9.73 -3.35
N LEU A 206 -15.89 10.99 -2.88
CA LEU A 206 -17.20 11.57 -2.62
C LEU A 206 -18.18 11.51 -3.81
N PRO A 207 -17.80 11.89 -5.04
CA PRO A 207 -18.69 11.78 -6.20
C PRO A 207 -19.17 10.36 -6.48
N GLN A 208 -18.34 9.35 -6.19
CA GLN A 208 -18.68 7.93 -6.38
C GLN A 208 -19.70 7.42 -5.35
N LEU A 209 -19.82 8.09 -4.20
CA LEU A 209 -20.75 7.75 -3.12
C LEU A 209 -22.05 8.56 -3.15
N LEU A 210 -22.12 9.64 -3.94
CA LEU A 210 -23.21 10.61 -3.97
C LEU A 210 -24.07 10.61 -5.26
N PRO A 211 -24.47 9.48 -5.88
CA PRO A 211 -25.38 9.52 -7.03
C PRO A 211 -26.83 9.92 -6.67
N LEU A 212 -27.11 10.35 -5.43
CA LEU A 212 -28.44 10.79 -4.98
C LEU A 212 -28.35 12.17 -4.31
N PRO A 213 -29.34 13.05 -4.53
CA PRO A 213 -29.39 14.35 -3.86
C PRO A 213 -29.40 14.16 -2.34
N VAL A 214 -28.56 14.94 -1.66
CA VAL A 214 -28.28 14.91 -0.21
C VAL A 214 -29.58 14.98 0.65
N SER A 215 -30.67 15.45 0.05
CA SER A 215 -32.04 15.47 0.58
C SER A 215 -32.61 14.08 0.96
N GLN A 216 -32.16 12.97 0.36
CA GLN A 216 -32.73 11.63 0.61
C GLN A 216 -31.84 10.70 1.46
N THR A 217 -30.65 11.13 1.87
CA THR A 217 -29.79 10.37 2.81
C THR A 217 -30.28 10.52 4.25
N ILE A 218 -31.43 9.92 4.54
CA ILE A 218 -32.08 9.96 5.84
C ILE A 218 -31.20 9.24 6.88
N SER A 219 -30.86 9.99 7.93
CA SER A 219 -30.24 9.69 9.24
C SER A 219 -28.86 8.98 9.30
N CYS A 220 -28.60 7.95 8.49
CA CYS A 220 -27.46 7.06 8.74
C CYS A 220 -26.21 7.34 7.88
N GLY A 221 -26.39 7.84 6.66
CA GLY A 221 -25.29 8.32 5.81
C GLY A 221 -24.70 9.65 6.31
N MET A 222 -25.57 10.56 6.73
CA MET A 222 -25.22 11.89 7.27
C MET A 222 -24.34 11.80 8.51
N THR A 223 -24.70 10.93 9.46
CA THR A 223 -23.90 10.69 10.69
C THR A 223 -22.48 10.24 10.36
N SER A 224 -22.29 9.49 9.25
CA SER A 224 -20.98 9.03 8.81
C SER A 224 -20.12 10.16 8.22
N LEU A 225 -20.72 11.07 7.44
CA LEU A 225 -20.02 12.26 6.93
C LEU A 225 -19.70 13.25 8.05
N ILE A 226 -20.61 13.49 8.99
CA ILE A 226 -20.35 14.30 10.19
C ILE A 226 -19.20 13.68 10.99
N THR A 227 -19.15 12.35 11.11
CA THR A 227 -18.02 11.65 11.74
C THR A 227 -16.71 11.88 11.00
N ALA A 228 -16.72 11.91 9.66
CA ALA A 228 -15.53 12.23 8.87
C ALA A 228 -15.03 13.66 9.14
N VAL A 229 -15.94 14.65 9.18
CA VAL A 229 -15.56 16.04 9.50
C VAL A 229 -15.04 16.14 10.94
N ARG A 230 -15.70 15.50 11.91
CA ARG A 230 -15.25 15.46 13.30
C ARG A 230 -13.82 14.91 13.38
N LEU A 231 -13.55 13.78 12.73
CA LEU A 231 -12.22 13.16 12.74
C LEU A 231 -11.16 14.04 12.06
N ALA A 232 -11.49 14.65 10.92
CA ALA A 232 -10.61 15.60 10.26
C ALA A 232 -10.26 16.77 11.19
N LEU A 233 -11.25 17.37 11.86
CA LEU A 233 -11.03 18.45 12.82
C LEU A 233 -10.18 17.98 14.02
N THR A 234 -10.49 16.83 14.63
CA THR A 234 -9.71 16.33 15.79
C THR A 234 -8.24 16.09 15.48
N HIS A 235 -7.91 15.81 14.22
CA HIS A 235 -6.54 15.60 13.76
C HIS A 235 -5.92 16.85 13.09
N GLY A 236 -6.61 18.00 13.11
CA GLY A 236 -6.11 19.27 12.54
C GLY A 236 -6.16 19.36 11.01
N HIS A 237 -6.89 18.46 10.34
CA HIS A 237 -7.01 18.41 8.88
C HIS A 237 -8.08 19.37 8.37
N PHE A 238 -7.84 20.67 8.54
CA PHE A 238 -8.82 21.71 8.25
C PHE A 238 -9.23 21.77 6.77
N GLY A 239 -8.32 21.56 5.81
CA GLY A 239 -8.65 21.53 4.39
C GLY A 239 -9.68 20.45 4.02
N VAL A 240 -9.55 19.26 4.63
CA VAL A 240 -10.52 18.17 4.43
C VAL A 240 -11.87 18.49 5.06
N ALA A 241 -11.86 19.03 6.28
CA ALA A 241 -13.08 19.43 6.98
C ALA A 241 -13.84 20.50 6.19
N HIS A 242 -13.15 21.53 5.72
CA HIS A 242 -13.71 22.58 4.86
C HIS A 242 -14.37 22.01 3.61
N ARG A 243 -13.67 21.13 2.88
CA ARG A 243 -14.21 20.50 1.66
C ARG A 243 -15.44 19.65 1.93
N LEU A 244 -15.44 18.87 3.01
CA LEU A 244 -16.61 18.07 3.40
C LEU A 244 -17.79 18.96 3.79
N LEU A 245 -17.55 20.06 4.50
CA LEU A 245 -18.61 21.01 4.90
C LEU A 245 -19.26 21.70 3.71
N LEU A 246 -18.49 22.08 2.69
CA LEU A 246 -19.04 22.63 1.44
C LEU A 246 -20.02 21.68 0.75
N ILE A 247 -19.79 20.38 0.87
CA ILE A 247 -20.63 19.34 0.24
C ILE A 247 -21.87 19.02 1.09
N ILE A 248 -21.73 19.05 2.42
CA ILE A 248 -22.85 18.84 3.35
C ILE A 248 -23.82 20.04 3.30
N GLY A 249 -23.31 21.28 3.21
CA GLY A 249 -24.12 22.49 3.23
C GLY A 249 -24.71 22.83 4.62
N PRO A 250 -25.28 24.03 4.79
CA PRO A 250 -25.75 24.55 6.09
C PRO A 250 -27.05 23.90 6.58
N ASP A 251 -27.93 23.45 5.68
CA ASP A 251 -29.29 22.99 6.01
C ASP A 251 -29.33 21.70 6.83
N ILE A 252 -28.19 20.99 6.89
CA ILE A 252 -28.09 19.63 7.40
C ILE A 252 -27.52 19.60 8.83
N LEU A 253 -26.72 20.60 9.20
CA LEU A 253 -26.05 20.63 10.49
C LEU A 253 -26.96 21.30 11.53
N SER A 254 -27.36 20.55 12.56
CA SER A 254 -28.05 21.17 13.69
C SER A 254 -27.11 22.15 14.41
N ARG A 255 -27.70 23.16 15.07
CA ARG A 255 -26.95 24.13 15.90
C ARG A 255 -26.05 23.47 16.95
N THR A 256 -26.50 22.34 17.50
CA THR A 256 -25.73 21.57 18.50
C THR A 256 -24.48 20.93 17.88
N TRP A 257 -24.56 20.42 16.66
CA TRP A 257 -23.40 19.87 15.93
C TRP A 257 -22.43 20.97 15.53
N LEU A 258 -22.91 22.10 15.03
CA LEU A 258 -22.09 23.26 14.68
C LEU A 258 -21.29 23.75 15.90
N SER A 259 -21.96 23.95 17.04
CA SER A 259 -21.29 24.35 18.29
C SER A 259 -20.23 23.34 18.71
N TYR A 260 -20.53 22.04 18.67
CA TYR A 260 -19.58 20.98 19.02
C TYR A 260 -18.36 20.96 18.10
N MET A 261 -18.56 21.16 16.79
CA MET A 261 -17.46 21.18 15.81
C MET A 261 -16.58 22.42 15.93
N ILE A 262 -17.15 23.58 16.23
CA ILE A 262 -16.40 24.79 16.55
C ILE A 262 -15.55 24.57 17.81
N THR A 263 -16.11 23.97 18.86
CA THR A 263 -15.34 23.65 20.08
C THR A 263 -14.16 22.73 19.78
N ILE A 264 -14.36 21.69 18.97
CA ILE A 264 -13.25 20.81 18.56
C ILE A 264 -12.19 21.61 17.77
N ALA A 265 -12.61 22.40 16.77
CA ALA A 265 -11.69 23.17 15.93
C ALA A 265 -10.86 24.20 16.72
N VAL A 266 -11.42 24.79 17.78
CA VAL A 266 -10.72 25.76 18.65
C VAL A 266 -9.84 25.08 19.70
N THR A 267 -10.20 23.86 20.13
CA THR A 267 -9.46 23.14 21.19
C THR A 267 -8.36 22.22 20.65
N THR A 268 -8.32 21.96 19.34
CA THR A 268 -7.26 21.17 18.73
C THR A 268 -5.92 21.90 18.83
N LYS A 269 -4.94 21.18 19.39
CA LYS A 269 -3.66 21.70 19.90
C LYS A 269 -2.76 22.35 18.85
N ASP A 270 -3.05 22.09 17.58
CA ASP A 270 -2.32 22.61 16.42
C ASP A 270 -3.23 23.54 15.62
N CYS A 271 -2.83 24.81 15.51
CA CYS A 271 -3.25 25.85 14.55
C CYS A 271 -4.21 26.94 15.05
N ASN A 272 -3.66 28.14 15.25
CA ASN A 272 -4.40 29.41 15.17
C ASN A 272 -4.68 29.85 13.71
N GLU A 273 -4.04 29.25 12.69
CA GLU A 273 -4.18 29.71 11.29
C GLU A 273 -5.35 29.05 10.54
N GLY A 274 -5.41 27.70 10.45
CA GLY A 274 -6.48 27.00 9.71
C GLY A 274 -7.82 26.91 10.45
N ALA A 275 -7.82 27.04 11.77
CA ALA A 275 -9.05 27.06 12.58
C ALA A 275 -9.88 28.32 12.30
N GLY A 276 -9.24 29.46 12.03
CA GLY A 276 -9.92 30.72 11.69
C GLY A 276 -10.78 30.61 10.43
N ASP A 277 -10.24 29.99 9.37
CA ASP A 277 -10.96 29.79 8.11
C ASP A 277 -12.19 28.90 8.30
N ILE A 278 -12.07 27.82 9.08
CA ILE A 278 -13.21 26.93 9.37
C ILE A 278 -14.24 27.60 10.26
N VAL A 279 -13.82 28.33 11.29
CA VAL A 279 -14.74 29.08 12.14
C VAL A 279 -15.47 30.15 11.33
N SER A 280 -14.77 30.83 10.41
CA SER A 280 -15.38 31.78 9.48
C SER A 280 -16.39 31.13 8.54
N LEU A 281 -16.09 29.91 8.04
CA LEU A 281 -17.01 29.11 7.24
C LEU A 281 -18.25 28.74 8.06
N PHE A 282 -18.08 28.28 9.30
CA PHE A 282 -19.19 27.94 10.19
C PHE A 282 -20.05 29.16 10.53
N VAL A 283 -19.43 30.32 10.77
CA VAL A 283 -20.14 31.59 11.02
C VAL A 283 -20.91 32.02 9.77
N SER A 284 -20.31 31.92 8.59
CA SER A 284 -20.97 32.21 7.30
C SER A 284 -22.18 31.27 7.07
N MET A 285 -22.01 29.97 7.31
CA MET A 285 -23.09 28.98 7.23
C MET A 285 -24.22 29.24 8.24
N CYS A 286 -23.89 29.73 9.44
CA CYS A 286 -24.88 30.13 10.45
C CYS A 286 -25.58 31.46 10.12
N GLY A 287 -24.88 32.42 9.51
CA GLY A 287 -25.41 33.73 9.12
C GLY A 287 -26.54 33.64 8.10
N HIS A 288 -26.49 32.66 7.20
CA HIS A 288 -27.57 32.33 6.26
C HIS A 288 -28.76 31.62 6.96
N SER A 289 -28.58 31.13 8.19
CA SER A 289 -29.54 30.32 8.96
C SER A 289 -30.21 31.07 10.13
N ARG A 290 -30.21 32.41 10.09
CA ARG A 290 -30.85 33.42 10.98
C ARG A 290 -29.86 34.24 11.84
N PRO A 291 -29.99 35.59 11.86
CA PRO A 291 -29.01 36.55 12.37
C PRO A 291 -29.06 36.75 13.89
N SER A 292 -29.02 35.67 14.68
CA SER A 292 -29.06 35.77 16.16
C SER A 292 -27.83 35.16 16.86
N LEU A 293 -26.78 34.79 16.11
CA LEU A 293 -25.59 34.11 16.65
C LEU A 293 -24.35 35.01 16.79
N ILE A 294 -24.45 36.31 16.48
CA ILE A 294 -23.31 37.24 16.55
C ILE A 294 -22.99 37.69 17.99
N GLN A 295 -23.80 37.34 19.00
CA GLN A 295 -23.66 37.90 20.35
C GLN A 295 -22.83 37.10 21.37
N VAL A 296 -22.08 36.06 20.98
CA VAL A 296 -21.23 35.31 21.96
C VAL A 296 -19.81 35.04 21.43
N PHE A 297 -19.24 35.99 20.71
CA PHE A 297 -17.78 36.13 20.59
C PHE A 297 -17.37 37.47 21.19
#